data_AF-A0A538JYA6-F1
#
_entry.id   AF-A0A538JYA6-F1
#
_cell.length_a   1.000
_cell.length_b   1.000
_cell.length_c   1.000
_cell.angle_alpha   90.00
_cell.angle_beta   90.00
_cell.angle_gamma   90.00
#
_symmetry.space_group_name_H-M   'P 1'
#
loop_
_entity.id
_entity.type
_entity.pdbx_description
1 polymer ?
#
loop_
_entity_poly.entity_id
_entity_poly.type
_entity_poly.pdbx_seq_one_letter_code
_entity_poly.pdbx_strand_id
1 'polypeptide(L)'
;MPELAGRVADAFEAQVREYEDGRLSPLAVRSYETRGRLRDEDDCRLRTPFQRDRDRILHSKPFRRLKGKTQVFIDPAGDHYRTRMTHTLETTAIARGVARALQLNEDLVEAIGLGHDMGHPPFGHAGEEALDTALQDRFGRSFRHNEQSLRIAESLNLTEEVRDGILTHTGPQAPLTQEGKIVRIVDRVAYINHDIDDAVRFGILDSAALPQAEVALLGDRGSRRIDTLVHDLVESSKQAGDIVQSEEIGEAMLALRGFMFDHVYLGPHARLEQERARATVRRIFDHRVERGEDPEQIVEFISGMTDRFALTYVAELA
;
A
#
# COMPACT_ATOMS: atom_id res chain seq x y z
N MET A 1 23.26 -14.18 -32.63
CA MET A 1 22.54 -12.90 -32.49
C MET A 1 23.57 -11.80 -32.25
N PRO A 2 23.85 -10.93 -33.21
CA PRO A 2 24.96 -9.98 -33.11
C PRO A 2 24.58 -8.74 -32.30
N GLU A 3 25.43 -8.41 -31.32
CA GLU A 3 25.83 -7.08 -30.78
C GLU A 3 24.92 -5.84 -30.98
N LEU A 4 23.61 -5.94 -30.73
CA LEU A 4 22.77 -4.75 -30.54
C LEU A 4 22.96 -4.10 -29.15
N ALA A 5 23.65 -4.76 -28.22
CA ALA A 5 23.76 -4.34 -26.82
C ALA A 5 24.74 -3.18 -26.55
N GLY A 6 25.60 -2.77 -27.49
CA GLY A 6 26.85 -2.06 -27.15
C GLY A 6 26.87 -0.52 -27.20
N ARG A 7 25.74 0.18 -27.33
CA ARG A 7 25.73 1.67 -27.28
C ARG A 7 24.61 2.24 -26.43
N VAL A 8 23.38 1.77 -26.64
CA VAL A 8 22.25 2.20 -25.82
C VAL A 8 22.41 1.72 -24.39
N ALA A 9 22.74 0.44 -24.19
CA ALA A 9 22.85 -0.15 -22.86
C ALA A 9 24.11 0.32 -22.11
N ASP A 10 25.15 0.79 -22.81
CA ASP A 10 26.34 1.40 -22.18
C ASP A 10 26.13 2.87 -21.83
N ALA A 11 25.30 3.59 -22.59
CA ALA A 11 24.98 4.99 -22.34
C ALA A 11 23.77 5.21 -21.42
N PHE A 12 23.02 4.14 -21.09
CA PHE A 12 21.72 4.24 -20.41
C PHE A 12 21.81 4.99 -19.08
N GLU A 13 22.74 4.61 -18.20
CA GLU A 13 22.91 5.29 -16.91
C GLU A 13 23.23 6.78 -17.09
N ALA A 14 24.20 7.11 -17.94
CA ALA A 14 24.59 8.50 -18.19
C ALA A 14 23.42 9.34 -18.73
N GLN A 15 22.61 8.77 -19.63
CA GLN A 15 21.42 9.43 -20.17
C GLN A 15 20.33 9.65 -19.11
N VAL A 16 20.12 8.67 -18.23
CA VAL A 16 19.17 8.81 -17.11
C VAL A 16 19.65 9.90 -16.16
N ARG A 17 20.93 9.91 -15.78
CA ARG A 17 21.51 10.94 -14.91
C ARG A 17 21.33 12.35 -15.49
N GLU A 18 21.71 12.53 -16.76
CA GLU A 18 21.53 13.81 -17.47
C GLU A 18 20.06 14.25 -17.51
N TYR A 19 19.14 13.30 -17.77
CA TYR A 19 17.72 13.56 -17.77
C TYR A 19 17.19 14.00 -16.39
N GLU A 20 17.56 13.26 -15.34
CA GLU A 20 17.11 13.52 -13.98
C GLU A 20 17.67 14.85 -13.45
N ASP A 21 18.94 15.17 -13.73
CA ASP A 21 19.57 16.43 -13.33
C ASP A 21 18.92 17.65 -13.98
N GLY A 22 18.48 17.53 -15.24
CA GLY A 22 17.81 18.60 -15.96
C GLY A 22 16.32 18.76 -15.64
N ARG A 23 15.67 17.80 -14.97
CA ARG A 23 14.20 17.78 -14.82
C ARG A 23 13.67 17.59 -13.42
N LEU A 24 14.33 16.77 -12.60
CA LEU A 24 13.84 16.47 -11.27
C LEU A 24 14.22 17.59 -10.30
N SER A 25 13.32 17.88 -9.38
CA SER A 25 13.55 18.76 -8.23
C SER A 25 14.83 18.37 -7.48
N PRO A 26 15.57 19.31 -6.88
CA PRO A 26 16.68 19.00 -5.98
C PRO A 26 16.27 18.14 -4.76
N LEU A 27 14.97 18.14 -4.42
CA LEU A 27 14.41 17.31 -3.35
C LEU A 27 14.11 15.87 -3.78
N ALA A 28 14.15 15.59 -5.09
CA ALA A 28 13.86 14.26 -5.62
C ALA A 28 15.05 13.33 -5.45
N VAL A 29 14.77 12.07 -5.11
CA VAL A 29 15.82 11.05 -5.08
C VAL A 29 16.22 10.69 -6.51
N ARG A 30 17.50 10.81 -6.80
CA ARG A 30 18.05 10.40 -8.10
C ARG A 30 18.21 8.89 -8.15
N SER A 31 17.95 8.30 -9.31
CA SER A 31 17.85 6.84 -9.47
C SER A 31 19.15 6.10 -9.16
N TYR A 32 20.30 6.73 -9.40
CA TYR A 32 21.63 6.11 -9.24
C TYR A 32 22.41 6.67 -8.04
N GLU A 33 21.76 7.46 -7.18
CA GLU A 33 22.25 7.98 -5.90
C GLU A 33 21.60 7.19 -4.75
N THR A 34 21.13 5.98 -5.05
CA THR A 34 20.56 5.06 -4.07
C THR A 34 21.60 4.68 -3.01
N ARG A 35 21.13 4.45 -1.78
CA ARG A 35 21.90 3.84 -0.69
C ARG A 35 22.14 2.34 -0.90
N GLY A 36 21.59 1.78 -1.98
CA GLY A 36 21.86 0.42 -2.41
C GLY A 36 20.91 -0.61 -1.82
N ARG A 37 21.36 -1.87 -1.88
CA ARG A 37 20.57 -3.07 -1.59
C ARG A 37 21.18 -3.85 -0.43
N LEU A 38 20.44 -4.78 0.15
CA LEU A 38 20.97 -5.67 1.19
C LEU A 38 22.01 -6.65 0.66
N ARG A 39 21.84 -7.08 -0.60
CA ARG A 39 22.78 -7.95 -1.30
C ARG A 39 23.25 -7.20 -2.54
N ASP A 40 24.55 -7.01 -2.67
CA ASP A 40 25.16 -6.34 -3.82
C ASP A 40 24.83 -7.10 -5.10
N GLU A 41 24.53 -6.34 -6.15
CA GLU A 41 24.26 -6.86 -7.48
C GLU A 41 24.60 -5.78 -8.52
N ASP A 42 25.06 -6.23 -9.68
CA ASP A 42 25.35 -5.32 -10.79
C ASP A 42 24.08 -4.60 -11.25
N ASP A 43 24.23 -3.33 -11.61
CA ASP A 43 23.15 -2.53 -12.15
C ASP A 43 22.64 -3.07 -13.48
N CYS A 44 21.35 -2.87 -13.70
CA CYS A 44 20.74 -3.26 -14.98
C CYS A 44 21.11 -2.22 -16.05
N ARG A 45 21.64 -2.71 -17.18
CA ARG A 45 22.04 -1.84 -18.29
C ARG A 45 20.90 -1.16 -19.06
N LEU A 46 19.64 -1.42 -18.69
CA LEU A 46 18.45 -0.92 -19.39
C LEU A 46 17.29 -0.52 -18.45
N ARG A 47 17.49 -0.59 -17.14
CA ARG A 47 16.50 -0.20 -16.14
C ARG A 47 17.20 0.44 -14.96
N THR A 48 16.65 1.53 -14.46
CA THR A 48 17.16 2.16 -13.24
C THR A 48 16.99 1.23 -12.03
N PRO A 49 17.70 1.47 -10.91
CA PRO A 49 17.49 0.71 -9.67
C PRO A 49 16.02 0.66 -9.23
N PHE A 50 15.28 1.77 -9.29
CA PHE A 50 13.87 1.84 -8.90
C PHE A 50 12.93 1.15 -9.92
N GLN A 51 13.23 1.23 -11.22
CA GLN A 51 12.48 0.46 -12.24
C GLN A 51 12.64 -1.05 -12.04
N ARG A 52 13.85 -1.49 -11.67
CA ARG A 52 14.11 -2.90 -11.35
C ARG A 52 13.33 -3.33 -10.11
N ASP A 53 13.19 -2.46 -9.11
CA ASP A 53 12.40 -2.74 -7.91
C ASP A 53 10.92 -2.86 -8.19
N ARG A 54 10.37 -1.91 -8.94
CA ARG A 54 9.00 -1.98 -9.45
C ARG A 54 8.75 -3.32 -10.15
N ASP A 55 9.62 -3.69 -11.09
CA ASP A 55 9.45 -4.92 -11.86
C ASP A 55 9.53 -6.17 -10.97
N ARG A 56 10.41 -6.18 -9.96
CA ARG A 56 10.49 -7.27 -8.97
C ARG A 56 9.20 -7.41 -8.18
N ILE A 57 8.63 -6.30 -7.73
CA ILE A 57 7.35 -6.29 -7.02
C ILE A 57 6.24 -6.84 -7.91
N LEU A 58 6.07 -6.28 -9.12
CA LEU A 58 5.02 -6.68 -10.07
C LEU A 58 5.04 -8.18 -10.40
N HIS A 59 6.24 -8.76 -10.53
CA HIS A 59 6.39 -10.17 -10.87
C HIS A 59 6.39 -11.11 -9.66
N SER A 60 6.31 -10.57 -8.44
CA SER A 60 6.33 -11.34 -7.20
C SER A 60 5.01 -12.09 -6.94
N LYS A 61 5.08 -13.23 -6.25
CA LYS A 61 3.88 -13.93 -5.77
C LYS A 61 3.06 -13.09 -4.77
N PRO A 62 3.67 -12.39 -3.78
CA PRO A 62 2.94 -11.51 -2.88
C PRO A 62 2.07 -10.47 -3.60
N PHE A 63 2.60 -9.77 -4.60
CA PHE A 63 1.83 -8.80 -5.38
C PHE A 63 0.66 -9.46 -6.12
N ARG A 64 0.87 -10.60 -6.78
CA ARG A 64 -0.22 -11.34 -7.46
C ARG A 64 -1.34 -11.77 -6.50
N ARG A 65 -1.01 -12.09 -5.24
CA ARG A 65 -1.99 -12.49 -4.23
C ARG A 65 -2.89 -11.34 -3.78
N LEU A 66 -2.50 -10.08 -3.97
CA LEU A 66 -3.36 -8.91 -3.69
C LEU A 66 -4.68 -8.96 -4.45
N LYS A 67 -4.72 -9.62 -5.62
CA LYS A 67 -5.96 -9.88 -6.37
C LYS A 67 -6.97 -10.71 -5.58
N GLY A 68 -6.50 -11.61 -4.72
CA GLY A 68 -7.35 -12.51 -3.92
C GLY A 68 -7.51 -12.06 -2.46
N LYS A 69 -7.20 -10.80 -2.15
CA LYS A 69 -7.34 -10.21 -0.81
C LYS A 69 -8.30 -9.04 -0.87
N THR A 70 -9.32 -9.06 -0.04
CA THR A 70 -10.27 -7.97 0.13
C THR A 70 -9.59 -6.79 0.79
N GLN A 71 -10.04 -5.59 0.41
CA GLN A 71 -9.62 -4.36 1.08
C GLN A 71 -10.48 -4.13 2.33
N VAL A 72 -11.76 -3.79 2.16
CA VAL A 72 -12.69 -3.43 3.24
C VAL A 72 -13.76 -4.49 3.45
N PHE A 73 -14.46 -4.86 2.37
CA PHE A 73 -15.62 -5.72 2.45
C PHE A 73 -15.23 -7.19 2.24
N ILE A 74 -15.56 -8.01 3.24
CA ILE A 74 -15.34 -9.45 3.22
C ILE A 74 -16.60 -10.08 2.61
N ASP A 75 -16.71 -10.07 1.29
CA ASP A 75 -17.74 -10.85 0.60
C ASP A 75 -17.14 -11.62 -0.60
N PRO A 76 -17.02 -12.95 -0.50
CA PRO A 76 -16.57 -13.80 -1.60
C PRO A 76 -17.53 -13.87 -2.81
N ALA A 77 -18.77 -13.38 -2.69
CA ALA A 77 -19.83 -13.57 -3.69
C ALA A 77 -20.08 -12.37 -4.61
N GLY A 78 -19.61 -11.17 -4.27
CA GLY A 78 -19.77 -9.97 -5.10
C GLY A 78 -18.60 -9.74 -6.06
N ASP A 79 -18.85 -9.82 -7.37
CA ASP A 79 -17.85 -9.62 -8.43
C ASP A 79 -17.35 -8.16 -8.57
N HIS A 80 -17.83 -7.24 -7.73
CA HIS A 80 -17.59 -5.79 -7.87
C HIS A 80 -16.91 -5.14 -6.66
N TYR A 81 -16.49 -5.91 -5.65
CA TYR A 81 -15.72 -5.36 -4.53
C TYR A 81 -14.28 -5.07 -4.96
N ARG A 82 -13.76 -3.92 -4.54
CA ARG A 82 -12.34 -3.62 -4.73
C ARG A 82 -11.47 -4.60 -3.95
N THR A 83 -10.43 -5.04 -4.62
CA THR A 83 -9.38 -5.88 -4.03
C THR A 83 -8.24 -4.98 -3.56
N ARG A 84 -7.34 -5.51 -2.73
CA ARG A 84 -6.10 -4.78 -2.42
C ARG A 84 -5.31 -4.43 -3.66
N MET A 85 -5.34 -5.28 -4.70
CA MET A 85 -4.67 -4.96 -5.96
C MET A 85 -5.23 -3.71 -6.63
N THR A 86 -6.55 -3.53 -6.65
CA THR A 86 -7.15 -2.32 -7.24
C THR A 86 -6.80 -1.08 -6.44
N HIS A 87 -6.87 -1.14 -5.11
CA HIS A 87 -6.40 -0.06 -4.22
C HIS A 87 -4.95 0.32 -4.51
N THR A 88 -4.05 -0.67 -4.49
CA THR A 88 -2.64 -0.48 -4.75
C THR A 88 -2.39 0.20 -6.10
N LEU A 89 -3.09 -0.21 -7.16
CA LEU A 89 -2.94 0.39 -8.49
C LEU A 89 -3.44 1.85 -8.52
N GLU A 90 -4.54 2.15 -7.87
CA GLU A 90 -5.12 3.49 -7.86
C GLU A 90 -4.32 4.45 -6.98
N THR A 91 -3.94 4.04 -5.77
CA THR A 91 -3.00 4.75 -4.89
C THR A 91 -1.72 5.07 -5.65
N THR A 92 -1.16 4.09 -6.35
CA THR A 92 0.07 4.28 -7.14
C THR A 92 -0.15 5.28 -8.28
N ALA A 93 -1.26 5.20 -9.01
CA ALA A 93 -1.55 6.13 -10.10
C ALA A 93 -1.67 7.58 -9.62
N ILE A 94 -2.39 7.82 -8.51
CA ILE A 94 -2.52 9.14 -7.90
C ILE A 94 -1.16 9.64 -7.41
N ALA A 95 -0.39 8.79 -6.72
CA ALA A 95 0.90 9.14 -6.16
C ALA A 95 1.90 9.54 -7.25
N ARG A 96 1.92 8.81 -8.38
CA ARG A 96 2.73 9.18 -9.55
C ARG A 96 2.30 10.52 -10.16
N GLY A 97 1.01 10.83 -10.15
CA GLY A 97 0.49 12.13 -10.56
C GLY A 97 1.06 13.27 -9.73
N VAL A 98 1.02 13.13 -8.40
CA VAL A 98 1.60 14.09 -7.44
C VAL A 98 3.11 14.24 -7.66
N ALA A 99 3.82 13.11 -7.78
CA ALA A 99 5.27 13.09 -8.01
C ALA A 99 5.65 13.83 -9.29
N ARG A 100 4.92 13.58 -10.39
CA ARG A 100 5.13 14.27 -11.67
C ARG A 100 4.92 15.77 -11.54
N ALA A 101 3.87 16.21 -10.85
CA ALA A 101 3.57 17.63 -10.65
C ALA A 101 4.66 18.34 -9.82
N LEU A 102 5.23 17.65 -8.84
CA LEU A 102 6.31 18.15 -7.99
C LEU A 102 7.72 17.88 -8.53
N GLN A 103 7.84 17.29 -9.72
CA GLN A 103 9.10 16.89 -10.34
C GLN A 103 9.94 15.97 -9.45
N LEU A 104 9.30 15.03 -8.76
CA LEU A 104 9.93 13.99 -7.95
C LEU A 104 10.08 12.68 -8.73
N ASN A 105 10.80 11.70 -8.17
CA ASN A 105 11.08 10.46 -8.88
C ASN A 105 9.85 9.55 -8.95
N GLU A 106 9.21 9.49 -10.13
CA GLU A 106 8.02 8.67 -10.35
C GLU A 106 8.27 7.16 -10.19
N ASP A 107 9.45 6.66 -10.59
CA ASP A 107 9.75 5.23 -10.53
C ASP A 107 9.91 4.77 -9.07
N LEU A 108 10.49 5.62 -8.20
CA LEU A 108 10.56 5.38 -6.75
C LEU A 108 9.16 5.38 -6.12
N VAL A 109 8.33 6.37 -6.43
CA VAL A 109 6.93 6.42 -5.96
C VAL A 109 6.16 5.20 -6.42
N GLU A 110 6.34 4.77 -7.67
CA GLU A 110 5.68 3.60 -8.23
C GLU A 110 6.10 2.31 -7.52
N ALA A 111 7.41 2.13 -7.27
CA ALA A 111 7.91 0.97 -6.54
C ALA A 111 7.37 0.91 -5.10
N ILE A 112 7.38 2.03 -4.37
CA ILE A 112 6.83 2.10 -3.00
C ILE A 112 5.32 1.84 -3.03
N GLY A 113 4.60 2.52 -3.93
CA GLY A 113 3.16 2.41 -4.11
C GLY A 113 2.71 0.97 -4.40
N LEU A 114 3.42 0.23 -5.25
CA LEU A 114 3.08 -1.17 -5.54
C LEU A 114 3.43 -2.13 -4.40
N GLY A 115 4.40 -1.76 -3.57
CA GLY A 115 4.95 -2.62 -2.52
C GLY A 115 4.33 -2.46 -1.13
N HIS A 116 3.70 -1.32 -0.83
CA HIS A 116 3.29 -0.96 0.54
C HIS A 116 2.36 -2.00 1.20
N ASP A 117 1.50 -2.63 0.39
CA ASP A 117 0.39 -3.45 0.86
C ASP A 117 0.61 -4.98 0.75
N MET A 118 1.79 -5.42 0.30
CA MET A 118 2.09 -6.83 0.05
C MET A 118 1.99 -7.74 1.28
N GLY A 119 2.24 -7.19 2.47
CA GLY A 119 2.31 -7.89 3.75
C GLY A 119 0.97 -8.11 4.45
N HIS A 120 -0.13 -7.55 3.95
CA HIS A 120 -1.44 -7.74 4.60
C HIS A 120 -1.86 -9.20 4.63
N PRO A 121 -2.39 -9.72 5.74
CA PRO A 121 -2.98 -11.05 5.77
C PRO A 121 -4.34 -11.09 5.05
N PRO A 122 -4.92 -12.29 4.88
CA PRO A 122 -6.31 -12.43 4.44
C PRO A 122 -7.29 -11.58 5.27
N PHE A 123 -8.40 -11.17 4.66
CA PHE A 123 -9.51 -10.46 5.32
C PHE A 123 -9.19 -9.06 5.85
N GLY A 124 -8.22 -8.38 5.23
CA GLY A 124 -7.93 -6.98 5.50
C GLY A 124 -7.54 -6.70 6.97
N HIS A 125 -8.07 -5.62 7.55
CA HIS A 125 -7.76 -5.21 8.92
C HIS A 125 -8.19 -6.24 9.97
N ALA A 126 -9.30 -6.95 9.73
CA ALA A 126 -9.78 -7.97 10.68
C ALA A 126 -8.79 -9.14 10.79
N GLY A 127 -8.18 -9.54 9.68
CA GLY A 127 -7.15 -10.59 9.70
C GLY A 127 -5.83 -10.13 10.31
N GLU A 128 -5.47 -8.86 10.13
CA GLU A 128 -4.28 -8.27 10.78
C GLU A 128 -4.44 -8.24 12.30
N GLU A 129 -5.57 -7.74 12.80
CA GLU A 129 -5.89 -7.73 14.22
C GLU A 129 -5.94 -9.14 14.81
N ALA A 130 -6.53 -10.10 14.09
CA ALA A 130 -6.60 -11.50 14.53
C ALA A 130 -5.21 -12.14 14.66
N LEU A 131 -4.35 -11.92 13.66
CA LEU A 131 -3.00 -12.47 13.66
C LEU A 131 -2.13 -11.81 14.74
N ASP A 132 -2.21 -10.48 14.88
CA ASP A 132 -1.53 -9.73 15.93
C ASP A 132 -1.93 -10.21 17.32
N THR A 133 -3.23 -10.33 17.59
CA THR A 133 -3.76 -10.84 18.86
C THR A 133 -3.26 -12.26 19.15
N ALA A 134 -3.34 -13.17 18.17
CA ALA A 134 -2.90 -14.55 18.36
C ALA A 134 -1.39 -14.67 18.63
N LEU A 135 -0.56 -13.86 17.96
CA LEU A 135 0.88 -13.81 18.20
C LEU A 135 1.22 -13.24 19.58
N GLN A 136 0.49 -12.20 20.03
CA GLN A 136 0.67 -11.63 21.35
C GLN A 136 0.30 -12.65 22.44
N ASP A 137 -0.85 -13.30 22.31
CA ASP A 137 -1.33 -14.32 23.25
C ASP A 137 -0.34 -15.49 23.39
N ARG A 138 0.21 -15.97 22.27
CA ARG A 138 1.01 -17.21 22.24
C ARG A 138 2.51 -16.97 22.43
N PHE A 139 3.03 -15.89 21.87
CA PHE A 139 4.47 -15.66 21.73
C PHE A 139 4.92 -14.30 22.26
N GLY A 140 4.01 -13.41 22.69
CA GLY A 140 4.34 -12.05 23.11
C GLY A 140 4.91 -11.18 21.98
N ARG A 141 4.64 -11.51 20.72
CA ARG A 141 5.09 -10.77 19.53
C ARG A 141 3.91 -10.06 18.88
N SER A 142 4.15 -8.90 18.27
CA SER A 142 3.15 -8.19 17.48
C SER A 142 3.30 -8.44 15.98
N PHE A 143 2.23 -8.19 15.23
CA PHE A 143 2.20 -8.21 13.77
C PHE A 143 1.70 -6.88 13.21
N ARG A 144 2.39 -6.40 12.18
CA ARG A 144 2.01 -5.23 11.39
C ARG A 144 2.24 -5.51 9.91
N HIS A 145 1.27 -5.16 9.08
CA HIS A 145 1.33 -5.43 7.64
C HIS A 145 2.54 -4.77 6.97
N ASN A 146 2.90 -3.54 7.34
CA ASN A 146 4.02 -2.78 6.78
C ASN A 146 5.38 -3.43 7.13
N GLU A 147 5.53 -4.01 8.33
CA GLU A 147 6.73 -4.77 8.69
C GLU A 147 6.83 -6.08 7.88
N GLN A 148 5.69 -6.74 7.62
CA GLN A 148 5.67 -7.92 6.76
C GLN A 148 5.94 -7.55 5.29
N SER A 149 5.44 -6.41 4.80
CA SER A 149 5.77 -5.87 3.48
C SER A 149 7.26 -5.58 3.36
N LEU A 150 7.90 -5.06 4.42
CA LEU A 150 9.35 -4.88 4.47
C LEU A 150 10.09 -6.21 4.35
N ARG A 151 9.72 -7.24 5.11
CA ARG A 151 10.36 -8.58 5.00
C ARG A 151 10.26 -9.13 3.56
N ILE A 152 9.12 -8.92 2.91
CA ILE A 152 8.94 -9.27 1.49
C ILE A 152 9.91 -8.45 0.61
N ALA A 153 10.01 -7.14 0.81
CA ALA A 153 10.93 -6.26 0.08
C ALA A 153 12.41 -6.67 0.26
N GLU A 154 12.80 -7.06 1.47
CA GLU A 154 14.14 -7.57 1.76
C GLU A 154 14.42 -8.90 1.05
N SER A 155 13.41 -9.79 0.99
CA SER A 155 13.50 -11.04 0.22
C SER A 155 13.68 -10.79 -1.28
N LEU A 156 13.05 -9.73 -1.81
CA LEU A 156 13.17 -9.30 -3.20
C LEU A 156 14.46 -8.49 -3.48
N ASN A 157 15.28 -8.22 -2.46
CA ASN A 157 16.50 -7.41 -2.54
C ASN A 157 16.26 -5.98 -3.03
N LEU A 158 15.16 -5.33 -2.61
CA LEU A 158 14.84 -3.96 -3.04
C LEU A 158 15.81 -2.93 -2.43
N THR A 159 15.90 -1.75 -3.05
CA THR A 159 16.75 -0.66 -2.57
C THR A 159 16.27 -0.14 -1.22
N GLU A 160 17.14 0.53 -0.47
CA GLU A 160 16.80 1.10 0.84
C GLU A 160 15.63 2.08 0.78
N GLU A 161 15.54 2.91 -0.25
CA GLU A 161 14.49 3.92 -0.39
C GLU A 161 13.12 3.28 -0.56
N VAL A 162 13.04 2.20 -1.35
CA VAL A 162 11.79 1.45 -1.54
C VAL A 162 11.41 0.72 -0.26
N ARG A 163 12.38 0.09 0.41
CA ARG A 163 12.17 -0.60 1.71
C ARG A 163 11.67 0.37 2.79
N ASP A 164 12.31 1.52 2.92
CA ASP A 164 11.93 2.56 3.87
C ASP A 164 10.53 3.10 3.58
N GLY A 165 10.25 3.47 2.32
CA GLY A 165 8.93 3.95 1.92
C GLY A 165 7.83 2.92 2.20
N ILE A 166 8.09 1.64 1.93
CA ILE A 166 7.15 0.54 2.25
C ILE A 166 6.96 0.40 3.76
N LEU A 167 8.02 0.49 4.57
CA LEU A 167 7.90 0.36 6.02
C LEU A 167 7.14 1.54 6.64
N THR A 168 7.43 2.76 6.17
CA THR A 168 7.03 4.02 6.84
C THR A 168 5.87 4.74 6.17
N HIS A 169 5.24 4.14 5.13
CA HIS A 169 4.00 4.67 4.56
C HIS A 169 2.88 4.79 5.60
N THR A 170 2.97 4.01 6.68
CA THR A 170 2.07 4.05 7.84
C THR A 170 2.87 4.14 9.14
N GLY A 171 2.17 4.26 10.27
CA GLY A 171 2.79 4.35 11.60
C GLY A 171 3.38 5.74 11.93
N PRO A 172 4.10 5.87 13.06
CA PRO A 172 4.53 7.17 13.57
C PRO A 172 5.74 7.75 12.85
N GLN A 173 6.58 6.90 12.26
CA GLN A 173 7.80 7.32 11.57
C GLN A 173 7.46 7.82 10.17
N ALA A 174 7.98 9.00 9.80
CA ALA A 174 7.83 9.53 8.46
C ALA A 174 8.86 8.88 7.51
N PRO A 175 8.51 8.69 6.22
CA PRO A 175 9.45 8.25 5.21
C PRO A 175 10.64 9.20 5.04
N LEU A 176 11.79 8.62 4.70
CA LEU A 176 13.04 9.34 4.47
C LEU A 176 12.98 10.25 3.24
N THR A 177 12.21 9.85 2.23
CA THR A 177 12.16 10.49 0.92
C THR A 177 10.83 11.23 0.72
N GLN A 178 10.84 12.27 -0.12
CA GLN A 178 9.60 12.97 -0.49
C GLN A 178 8.64 12.02 -1.24
N GLU A 179 9.21 11.15 -2.06
CA GLU A 179 8.50 10.08 -2.77
C GLU A 179 7.74 9.14 -1.81
N GLY A 180 8.38 8.72 -0.72
CA GLY A 180 7.73 7.91 0.32
C GLY A 180 6.63 8.69 1.05
N LYS A 181 6.87 9.98 1.36
CA LYS A 181 5.85 10.83 2.00
C LYS A 181 4.62 11.03 1.11
N ILE A 182 4.79 11.09 -0.21
CA ILE A 182 3.65 11.11 -1.15
C ILE A 182 2.81 9.86 -0.97
N VAL A 183 3.41 8.66 -1.03
CA VAL A 183 2.65 7.41 -0.90
C VAL A 183 1.89 7.36 0.43
N ARG A 184 2.52 7.81 1.52
CA ARG A 184 1.90 7.89 2.85
C ARG A 184 0.63 8.74 2.90
N ILE A 185 0.62 9.90 2.24
CA ILE A 185 -0.57 10.77 2.20
C ILE A 185 -1.60 10.21 1.21
N VAL A 186 -1.15 9.81 0.02
CA VAL A 186 -2.02 9.37 -1.07
C VAL A 186 -2.73 8.06 -0.75
N ASP A 187 -2.13 7.17 0.03
CA ASP A 187 -2.81 5.97 0.52
C ASP A 187 -4.11 6.31 1.26
N ARG A 188 -4.11 7.37 2.07
CA ARG A 188 -5.29 7.88 2.78
C ARG A 188 -6.30 8.52 1.82
N VAL A 189 -5.83 9.20 0.79
CA VAL A 189 -6.67 9.79 -0.27
C VAL A 189 -7.42 8.70 -1.04
N ALA A 190 -6.72 7.65 -1.46
CA ALA A 190 -7.33 6.54 -2.21
C ALA A 190 -8.33 5.77 -1.34
N TYR A 191 -7.95 5.48 -0.10
CA TYR A 191 -8.79 4.82 0.91
C TYR A 191 -10.15 5.52 1.05
N ILE A 192 -10.16 6.80 1.42
CA ILE A 192 -11.41 7.53 1.70
C ILE A 192 -12.34 7.59 0.48
N ASN A 193 -11.79 7.77 -0.72
CA ASN A 193 -12.61 7.89 -1.92
C ASN A 193 -13.32 6.58 -2.25
N HIS A 194 -12.56 5.50 -2.31
CA HIS A 194 -13.07 4.23 -2.79
C HIS A 194 -13.95 3.53 -1.78
N ASP A 195 -13.66 3.67 -0.50
CA ASP A 195 -14.48 3.10 0.56
C ASP A 195 -15.84 3.79 0.65
N ILE A 196 -15.89 5.11 0.40
CA ILE A 196 -17.16 5.85 0.35
C ILE A 196 -17.97 5.39 -0.86
N ASP A 197 -17.35 5.29 -2.03
CA ASP A 197 -18.02 4.82 -3.25
C ASP A 197 -18.59 3.40 -3.06
N ASP A 198 -17.80 2.48 -2.50
CA ASP A 198 -18.23 1.10 -2.26
C ASP A 198 -19.32 1.06 -1.17
N ALA A 199 -19.14 1.74 -0.03
CA ALA A 199 -20.13 1.76 1.05
C ALA A 199 -21.49 2.30 0.60
N VAL A 200 -21.50 3.34 -0.24
CA VAL A 200 -22.73 3.89 -0.84
C VAL A 200 -23.33 2.90 -1.85
N ARG A 201 -22.50 2.35 -2.74
CA ARG A 201 -22.95 1.40 -3.77
C ARG A 201 -23.61 0.16 -3.19
N PHE A 202 -23.11 -0.34 -2.06
CA PHE A 202 -23.63 -1.53 -1.39
C PHE A 202 -24.72 -1.22 -0.36
N GLY A 203 -25.16 0.04 -0.25
CA GLY A 203 -26.23 0.45 0.66
C GLY A 203 -25.85 0.37 2.15
N ILE A 204 -24.55 0.30 2.45
CA ILE A 204 -24.01 0.30 3.81
C ILE A 204 -24.06 1.71 4.40
N LEU A 205 -23.87 2.71 3.55
CA LEU A 205 -23.88 4.12 3.90
C LEU A 205 -24.83 4.88 2.97
N ASP A 206 -25.71 5.70 3.53
CA ASP A 206 -26.39 6.73 2.74
C ASP A 206 -25.43 7.90 2.53
N SER A 207 -25.24 8.32 1.27
CA SER A 207 -24.45 9.51 0.92
C SER A 207 -24.88 10.77 1.69
N ALA A 208 -26.16 10.88 2.06
CA ALA A 208 -26.68 12.00 2.86
C ALA A 208 -26.23 11.95 4.34
N ALA A 209 -25.80 10.79 4.83
CA ALA A 209 -25.27 10.65 6.20
C ALA A 209 -23.81 11.09 6.33
N LEU A 210 -23.11 11.34 5.22
CA LEU A 210 -21.74 11.83 5.25
C LEU A 210 -21.66 13.21 5.95
N PRO A 211 -20.54 13.53 6.62
CA PRO A 211 -20.29 14.85 7.18
C PRO A 211 -20.35 15.93 6.09
N GLN A 212 -21.41 16.75 6.11
CA GLN A 212 -21.74 17.63 4.98
C GLN A 212 -20.74 18.78 4.82
N ALA A 213 -20.10 19.24 5.90
CA ALA A 213 -19.10 20.31 5.84
C ALA A 213 -17.85 19.83 5.09
N GLU A 214 -17.37 18.64 5.42
CA GLU A 214 -16.20 17.99 4.81
C GLU A 214 -16.50 17.60 3.36
N VAL A 215 -17.71 17.11 3.07
CA VAL A 215 -18.12 16.81 1.69
C VAL A 215 -18.21 18.08 0.85
N ALA A 216 -18.72 19.19 1.39
CA ALA A 216 -18.79 20.46 0.69
C ALA A 216 -17.40 21.03 0.37
N LEU A 217 -16.45 20.86 1.30
CA LEU A 217 -15.07 21.30 1.14
C LEU A 217 -14.27 20.41 0.18
N LEU A 218 -14.34 19.09 0.38
CA LEU A 218 -13.50 18.15 -0.37
C LEU A 218 -14.10 17.78 -1.73
N GLY A 219 -15.41 17.57 -1.79
CA GLY A 219 -16.11 17.19 -3.01
C GLY A 219 -17.20 16.14 -2.80
N ASP A 220 -18.31 16.35 -3.50
CA ASP A 220 -19.53 15.52 -3.50
C ASP A 220 -19.40 14.21 -4.30
N ARG A 221 -18.36 14.10 -5.14
CA ARG A 221 -18.06 12.93 -5.96
C ARG A 221 -16.63 12.49 -5.76
N GLY A 222 -16.36 11.19 -5.86
CA GLY A 222 -15.00 10.64 -5.72
C GLY A 222 -13.96 11.34 -6.61
N SER A 223 -14.29 11.62 -7.88
CA SER A 223 -13.37 12.31 -8.79
C SER A 223 -13.04 13.74 -8.34
N ARG A 224 -14.03 14.51 -7.88
CA ARG A 224 -13.82 15.87 -7.37
C ARG A 224 -13.03 15.87 -6.07
N ARG A 225 -13.32 14.90 -5.20
CA ARG A 225 -12.61 14.75 -3.93
C ARG A 225 -11.13 14.40 -4.13
N ILE A 226 -10.82 13.47 -5.02
CA ILE A 226 -9.44 13.19 -5.43
C ILE A 226 -8.78 14.45 -5.95
N ASP A 227 -9.45 15.17 -6.86
CA ASP A 227 -8.91 16.39 -7.49
C ASP A 227 -8.56 17.46 -6.45
N THR A 228 -9.48 17.78 -5.54
CA THR A 228 -9.24 18.74 -4.43
C THR A 228 -8.07 18.31 -3.55
N LEU A 229 -8.06 17.04 -3.11
CA LEU A 229 -7.01 16.53 -2.22
C LEU A 229 -5.62 16.53 -2.88
N VAL A 230 -5.57 16.19 -4.18
CA VAL A 230 -4.32 16.17 -4.95
C VAL A 230 -3.83 17.57 -5.26
N HIS A 231 -4.73 18.49 -5.65
CA HIS A 231 -4.38 19.89 -5.89
C HIS A 231 -3.83 20.55 -4.62
N ASP A 232 -4.52 20.38 -3.49
CA ASP A 232 -4.05 20.89 -2.21
C ASP A 232 -2.68 20.34 -1.81
N LEU A 233 -2.51 19.01 -1.94
CA LEU A 233 -1.24 18.34 -1.65
C LEU A 233 -0.11 18.92 -2.51
N VAL A 234 -0.32 19.09 -3.82
CA VAL A 234 0.71 19.62 -4.73
C VAL A 234 1.05 21.07 -4.41
N GLU A 235 0.05 21.95 -4.31
CA GLU A 235 0.27 23.39 -4.08
C GLU A 235 0.89 23.65 -2.71
N SER A 236 0.35 23.03 -1.66
CA SER A 236 0.88 23.16 -0.29
C SER A 236 2.30 22.62 -0.20
N SER A 237 2.57 21.46 -0.83
CA SER A 237 3.91 20.89 -0.81
C SER A 237 4.94 21.75 -1.55
N LYS A 238 4.54 22.32 -2.70
CA LYS A 238 5.42 23.19 -3.48
C LYS A 238 5.82 24.44 -2.70
N GLN A 239 4.89 25.02 -1.94
CA GLN A 239 5.14 26.20 -1.12
C GLN A 239 5.98 25.88 0.13
N ALA A 240 5.71 24.75 0.78
CA ALA A 240 6.41 24.34 1.99
C ALA A 240 7.83 23.82 1.74
N GLY A 241 8.10 23.30 0.54
CA GLY A 241 9.35 22.57 0.27
C GLY A 241 9.41 21.21 0.96
N ASP A 242 8.26 20.66 1.36
CA ASP A 242 8.08 19.34 1.95
C ASP A 242 6.73 18.76 1.52
N ILE A 243 6.50 17.46 1.68
CA ILE A 243 5.22 16.83 1.31
C ILE A 243 4.18 16.99 2.41
N VAL A 244 3.22 17.89 2.19
CA VAL A 244 2.19 18.30 3.17
C VAL A 244 0.86 18.64 2.50
N GLN A 245 -0.23 18.53 3.26
CA GLN A 245 -1.53 19.12 2.93
C GLN A 245 -1.74 20.39 3.76
N SER A 246 -2.63 21.27 3.31
CA SER A 246 -3.07 22.39 4.15
C SER A 246 -3.82 21.88 5.40
N GLU A 247 -3.83 22.69 6.45
CA GLU A 247 -4.54 22.36 7.70
C GLU A 247 -6.03 22.10 7.43
N GLU A 248 -6.70 23.00 6.70
CA GLU A 248 -8.12 22.90 6.36
C GLU A 248 -8.47 21.61 5.59
N ILE A 249 -7.74 21.29 4.52
CA ILE A 249 -8.00 20.11 3.70
C ILE A 249 -7.58 18.83 4.41
N GLY A 250 -6.44 18.86 5.10
CA GLY A 250 -5.93 17.73 5.88
C GLY A 250 -6.87 17.33 7.02
N GLU A 251 -7.39 18.30 7.78
CA GLU A 251 -8.35 18.06 8.85
C GLU A 251 -9.66 17.49 8.32
N ALA A 252 -10.21 18.05 7.24
CA ALA A 252 -11.42 17.54 6.61
C ALA A 252 -11.25 16.09 6.11
N MET A 253 -10.08 15.77 5.53
CA MET A 253 -9.76 14.41 5.10
C MET A 253 -9.73 13.45 6.30
N LEU A 254 -9.07 13.84 7.39
CA LEU A 254 -8.98 13.02 8.61
C LEU A 254 -10.35 12.83 9.28
N ALA A 255 -11.18 13.88 9.33
CA ALA A 255 -12.54 13.82 9.86
C ALA A 255 -13.41 12.84 9.04
N LEU A 256 -13.36 12.93 7.71
CA LEU A 256 -14.09 12.02 6.82
C LEU A 256 -13.61 10.57 6.98
N ARG A 257 -12.30 10.36 7.15
CA ARG A 257 -11.74 9.03 7.44
C ARG A 257 -12.23 8.48 8.79
N GLY A 258 -12.26 9.32 9.83
CA GLY A 258 -12.78 8.95 11.15
C GLY A 258 -14.25 8.53 11.08
N PHE A 259 -15.07 9.31 10.38
CA PHE A 259 -16.47 8.96 10.12
C PHE A 259 -16.61 7.59 9.46
N MET A 260 -15.82 7.33 8.41
CA MET A 260 -15.84 6.04 7.71
C MET A 260 -15.45 4.89 8.64
N PHE A 261 -14.43 5.08 9.48
CA PHE A 261 -14.02 4.09 10.46
C PHE A 261 -15.17 3.68 11.39
N ASP A 262 -15.88 4.65 11.94
CA ASP A 262 -16.95 4.39 12.90
C ASP A 262 -18.20 3.76 12.25
N HIS A 263 -18.55 4.17 11.03
CA HIS A 263 -19.83 3.80 10.41
C HIS A 263 -19.72 2.63 9.42
N VAL A 264 -18.56 2.48 8.77
CA VAL A 264 -18.31 1.42 7.79
C VAL A 264 -17.46 0.31 8.42
N TYR A 265 -16.29 0.64 8.96
CA TYR A 265 -15.37 -0.39 9.46
C TYR A 265 -15.82 -1.04 10.77
N LEU A 266 -16.37 -0.26 11.70
CA LEU A 266 -16.90 -0.74 12.98
C LEU A 266 -18.43 -0.90 12.98
N GLY A 267 -19.05 -0.73 11.83
CA GLY A 267 -20.50 -0.77 11.67
C GLY A 267 -21.11 -2.16 11.95
N PRO A 268 -22.39 -2.23 12.32
CA PRO A 268 -23.08 -3.50 12.61
C PRO A 268 -23.03 -4.52 11.46
N HIS A 269 -23.06 -4.05 10.21
CA HIS A 269 -23.03 -4.88 9.01
C HIS A 269 -21.72 -5.66 8.86
N ALA A 270 -20.60 -5.14 9.37
CA ALA A 270 -19.28 -5.76 9.23
C ALA A 270 -18.99 -6.80 10.32
N ARG A 271 -19.72 -6.78 11.45
CA ARG A 271 -19.38 -7.59 12.64
C ARG A 271 -19.34 -9.09 12.38
N LEU A 272 -20.37 -9.65 11.73
CA LEU A 272 -20.47 -11.09 11.52
C LEU A 272 -19.32 -11.59 10.63
N GLU A 273 -19.02 -10.89 9.54
CA GLU A 273 -17.94 -11.26 8.64
C GLU A 273 -16.55 -11.04 9.27
N GLN A 274 -16.38 -9.99 10.08
CA GLN A 274 -15.15 -9.78 10.84
C GLN A 274 -14.93 -10.87 11.90
N GLU A 275 -15.98 -11.29 12.62
CA GLU A 275 -15.92 -12.40 13.57
C GLU A 275 -15.52 -13.70 12.87
N ARG A 276 -16.13 -13.98 11.70
CA ARG A 276 -15.80 -15.14 10.88
C ARG A 276 -14.35 -15.09 10.38
N ALA A 277 -13.87 -13.93 9.92
CA ALA A 277 -12.50 -13.73 9.48
C ALA A 277 -11.50 -13.94 10.62
N ARG A 278 -11.75 -13.34 11.79
CA ARG A 278 -10.92 -13.50 12.99
C ARG A 278 -10.86 -14.96 13.43
N ALA A 279 -12.01 -15.65 13.47
CA ALA A 279 -12.07 -17.07 13.80
C ALA A 279 -11.31 -17.95 12.79
N THR A 280 -11.40 -17.62 11.49
CA THR A 280 -10.66 -18.31 10.43
C THR A 280 -9.16 -18.17 10.63
N VAL A 281 -8.66 -16.94 10.82
CA VAL A 281 -7.22 -16.69 11.07
C VAL A 281 -6.76 -17.40 12.34
N ARG A 282 -7.52 -17.32 13.43
CA ARG A 282 -7.17 -17.97 14.70
C ARG A 282 -7.08 -19.49 14.56
N ARG A 283 -8.03 -20.13 13.87
CA ARG A 283 -8.00 -21.58 13.65
C ARG A 283 -6.81 -22.03 12.81
N ILE A 284 -6.44 -21.24 11.79
CA ILE A 284 -5.22 -21.51 11.01
C ILE A 284 -3.99 -21.38 11.92
N PHE A 285 -3.91 -20.30 12.69
CA PHE A 285 -2.81 -20.04 13.62
C PHE A 285 -2.63 -21.19 14.62
N ASP A 286 -3.69 -21.58 15.33
CA ASP A 286 -3.64 -22.63 16.34
C ASP A 286 -3.18 -23.97 15.74
N HIS A 287 -3.70 -24.32 14.55
CA HIS A 287 -3.26 -25.51 13.83
C HIS A 287 -1.77 -25.48 13.46
N ARG A 288 -1.21 -24.32 13.13
CA ARG A 288 0.21 -24.17 12.80
C ARG A 288 1.10 -24.26 14.04
N VAL A 289 0.63 -23.71 15.16
CA VAL A 289 1.26 -23.88 16.48
C VAL A 289 1.29 -25.36 16.89
N GLU A 290 0.21 -26.11 16.67
CA GLU A 290 0.15 -27.56 16.97
C GLU A 290 1.15 -28.38 16.15
N ARG A 291 1.51 -27.91 14.95
CA ARG A 291 2.55 -28.52 14.11
C ARG A 291 3.97 -28.20 14.57
N GLY A 292 4.13 -27.36 15.59
CA GLY A 292 5.42 -26.94 16.13
C GLY A 292 6.13 -25.90 15.25
N GLU A 293 5.40 -25.19 14.38
CA GLU A 293 5.96 -24.10 13.56
C GLU A 293 6.30 -22.89 14.44
N ASP A 294 7.39 -22.21 14.11
CA ASP A 294 7.81 -20.99 14.80
C ASP A 294 6.96 -19.76 14.38
N PRO A 295 7.00 -18.63 15.13
CA PRO A 295 6.17 -17.48 14.82
C PRO A 295 6.37 -16.88 13.43
N GLU A 296 7.59 -16.96 12.87
CA GLU A 296 7.91 -16.40 11.55
C GLU A 296 7.33 -17.28 10.43
N GLN A 297 7.46 -18.60 10.57
CA GLN A 297 6.82 -19.56 9.69
C GLN A 297 5.29 -19.39 9.67
N ILE A 298 4.69 -19.20 10.84
CA ILE A 298 3.24 -18.98 10.98
C ILE A 298 2.82 -17.68 10.29
N VAL A 299 3.55 -16.58 10.53
CA VAL A 299 3.27 -15.28 9.90
C VAL A 299 3.40 -15.35 8.39
N GLU A 300 4.48 -15.94 7.86
CA GLU A 300 4.68 -16.07 6.43
C GLU A 300 3.58 -16.92 5.78
N PHE A 301 3.20 -18.02 6.44
CA PHE A 301 2.16 -18.91 5.95
C PHE A 301 0.79 -18.22 5.89
N ILE A 302 0.35 -17.59 6.98
CA ILE A 302 -0.96 -16.94 7.08
C ILE A 302 -1.00 -15.69 6.19
N SER A 303 -0.02 -14.79 6.30
CA SER A 303 0.00 -13.55 5.50
C SER A 303 0.15 -13.83 4.00
N GLY A 304 0.73 -14.97 3.62
CA GLY A 304 0.86 -15.44 2.26
C GLY A 304 -0.41 -16.01 1.63
N MET A 305 -1.50 -16.20 2.38
CA MET A 305 -2.76 -16.72 1.86
C MET A 305 -3.59 -15.66 1.13
N THR A 306 -4.49 -16.11 0.27
CA THR A 306 -5.65 -15.33 -0.20
C THR A 306 -6.85 -15.66 0.66
N ASP A 307 -7.89 -14.82 0.63
CA ASP A 307 -9.09 -15.00 1.47
C ASP A 307 -9.78 -16.33 1.18
N ARG A 308 -9.97 -16.64 -0.10
CA ARG A 308 -10.57 -17.91 -0.54
C ARG A 308 -9.73 -19.12 -0.11
N PHE A 309 -8.40 -19.02 -0.19
CA PHE A 309 -7.53 -20.10 0.22
C PHE A 309 -7.60 -20.32 1.75
N ALA A 310 -7.59 -19.24 2.54
CA ALA A 310 -7.76 -19.33 4.00
C ALA A 310 -9.08 -20.00 4.40
N LEU A 311 -10.18 -19.63 3.76
CA LEU A 311 -11.49 -20.26 3.99
C LEU A 311 -11.50 -21.75 3.62
N THR A 312 -10.93 -22.10 2.45
CA THR A 312 -10.84 -23.49 1.98
C THR A 312 -9.98 -24.33 2.93
N TYR A 313 -8.83 -23.78 3.33
CA TYR A 313 -7.89 -24.43 4.24
C TYR A 313 -8.56 -24.79 5.57
N VAL A 314 -9.34 -23.88 6.17
CA VAL A 314 -10.07 -24.17 7.41
C VAL A 314 -11.19 -25.20 7.22
N ALA A 315 -11.84 -25.22 6.06
CA ALA A 315 -12.86 -26.22 5.75
C ALA A 315 -12.25 -27.63 5.65
N GLU A 316 -11.01 -27.77 5.18
CA GLU A 316 -10.27 -29.03 5.09
C GLU A 316 -9.64 -29.48 6.42
N LEU A 317 -9.55 -28.59 7.42
CA LEU A 317 -9.13 -28.94 8.78
C LEU A 317 -10.22 -29.59 9.64
N ALA A 318 -11.47 -29.61 9.17
CA ALA A 318 -12.62 -30.20 9.87
C ALA A 318 -12.76 -31.69 9.53
#